data_AF-A0A7R9W852-F1
#
_entry.id   AF-A0A7R9W852-F1
#
_cell.length_a   1.000
_cell.length_b   1.000
_cell.length_c   1.000
_cell.angle_alpha   90.00
_cell.angle_beta   90.00
_cell.angle_gamma   90.00
#
_symmetry.space_group_name_H-M   'P 1'
#
loop_
_entity.id
_entity.type
_entity.pdbx_description
1 polymer ?
#
loop_
_entity_poly.entity_id
_entity_poly.type
_entity_poly.pdbx_seq_one_letter_code
_entity_poly.pdbx_strand_id
1 'polypeptide(L)'
;KMESIILDMIEWRVNAPTAGDFINHLVCLIPVEDDTILREVSARAHFFAELSLLDYYFVPERASSVALASILNSIEGLQLSSHTSEGLREGFLLKTEQVASMDY
;
A
#
# COMPACT_ATOMS: atom_id res chain seq x y z
N LYS A 1 6.57 -8.68 33.53
CA LYS A 1 5.93 -9.46 32.44
C LYS A 1 6.55 -9.00 31.11
N MET A 2 6.62 -9.85 30.08
CA MET A 2 7.25 -9.49 28.79
C MET A 2 6.63 -8.23 28.15
N GLU A 3 5.32 -8.05 28.27
CA GLU A 3 4.60 -6.87 27.79
C GLU A 3 5.23 -5.54 28.27
N SER A 4 5.43 -5.37 29.58
CA SER A 4 6.02 -4.14 30.14
C SER A 4 7.45 -3.90 29.65
N ILE A 5 8.24 -4.97 29.47
CA ILE A 5 9.62 -4.88 28.96
C ILE A 5 9.61 -4.39 27.51
N ILE A 6 8.72 -4.92 26.68
CA ILE A 6 8.59 -4.52 25.26
C ILE A 6 8.12 -3.06 25.17
N LEU A 7 7.10 -2.69 25.94
CA LEU A 7 6.56 -1.32 25.94
C LEU A 7 7.60 -0.29 26.35
N ASP A 8 8.41 -0.59 27.38
CA ASP A 8 9.51 0.27 27.80
C ASP A 8 10.62 0.33 26.73
N MET A 9 10.95 -0.79 26.06
CA MET A 9 11.95 -0.83 24.99
C MET A 9 11.57 -0.01 23.76
N ILE A 10 10.28 0.03 23.40
CA ILE A 10 9.79 0.86 22.28
C ILE A 10 9.41 2.28 22.73
N GLU A 11 9.74 2.67 23.97
CA GLU A 11 9.41 3.97 24.54
C GLU A 11 7.92 4.32 24.43
N TRP A 12 7.05 3.31 24.57
CA TRP A 12 5.60 3.45 24.41
C TRP A 12 5.14 3.94 23.02
N ARG A 13 6.01 3.90 22.00
CA ARG A 13 5.72 4.27 20.60
C ARG A 13 5.00 3.14 19.86
N VAL A 14 3.75 2.90 20.22
CA VAL A 14 2.90 1.83 19.66
C VAL A 14 2.17 2.23 18.37
N ASN A 15 2.25 3.50 17.97
CA ASN A 15 1.48 4.10 16.88
C ASN A 15 2.30 4.28 15.58
N ALA A 16 3.19 3.34 15.26
CA ALA A 16 3.95 3.40 14.02
C ALA A 16 3.02 3.18 12.82
N PRO A 17 3.10 4.03 11.76
CA PRO A 17 2.27 3.87 10.58
C PRO A 17 2.63 2.57 9.84
N THR A 18 1.62 1.80 9.50
CA THR A 18 1.75 0.52 8.81
C THR A 18 1.58 0.66 7.31
N ALA A 19 2.02 -0.34 6.54
CA ALA A 19 1.75 -0.38 5.10
C ALA A 19 0.24 -0.37 4.80
N GLY A 20 -0.58 -1.00 5.65
CA GLY A 20 -2.05 -0.96 5.54
C GLY A 20 -2.62 0.45 5.67
N ASP A 21 -2.08 1.27 6.59
CA ASP A 21 -2.50 2.67 6.74
C ASP A 21 -2.24 3.45 5.44
N PHE A 22 -1.06 3.27 4.83
CA PHE A 22 -0.75 3.90 3.54
C PHE A 22 -1.63 3.36 2.40
N ILE A 23 -1.95 2.06 2.38
CA ILE A 23 -2.84 1.49 1.35
C ILE A 23 -4.22 2.17 1.40
N ASN A 24 -4.79 2.32 2.61
CA ASN A 24 -6.10 2.96 2.78
C ASN A 24 -6.13 4.40 2.24
N HIS A 25 -5.00 5.12 2.28
CA HIS A 25 -4.90 6.46 1.73
C HIS A 25 -4.62 6.47 0.22
N LEU A 26 -3.72 5.61 -0.24
CA LEU A 26 -3.24 5.63 -1.63
C LEU A 26 -4.24 5.01 -2.61
N VAL A 27 -5.06 4.03 -2.19
CA VAL A 27 -6.09 3.42 -3.04
C VAL A 27 -7.08 4.45 -3.59
N CYS A 28 -7.34 5.54 -2.86
CA CYS A 28 -8.20 6.63 -3.31
C CYS A 28 -7.66 7.40 -4.54
N LEU A 29 -6.38 7.21 -4.90
CA LEU A 29 -5.76 7.86 -6.05
C LEU A 29 -5.88 7.04 -7.34
N ILE A 30 -6.43 5.83 -7.27
CA ILE A 30 -6.65 4.99 -8.44
C ILE A 30 -7.77 5.62 -9.29
N PRO A 31 -7.56 5.84 -10.60
CA PRO A 31 -8.54 6.51 -11.47
C PRO A 31 -9.64 5.53 -11.93
N VAL A 32 -10.37 4.95 -10.98
CA VAL A 32 -11.47 4.00 -11.21
C VAL A 32 -12.66 4.38 -10.34
N GLU A 33 -13.84 4.50 -10.95
CA GLU A 33 -15.10 4.77 -10.22
C GLU A 33 -15.79 3.48 -9.76
N ASP A 34 -15.38 2.32 -10.28
CA ASP A 34 -15.93 1.02 -9.90
C ASP A 34 -15.43 0.58 -8.52
N ASP A 35 -16.32 0.69 -7.52
CA ASP A 35 -16.06 0.29 -6.14
C ASP A 35 -15.71 -1.20 -6.00
N THR A 36 -16.15 -2.06 -6.92
CA THR A 36 -15.80 -3.50 -6.88
C THR A 36 -14.33 -3.71 -7.21
N ILE A 37 -13.81 -2.98 -8.20
CA ILE A 37 -12.39 -3.02 -8.58
C ILE A 37 -11.54 -2.41 -7.47
N LEU A 38 -11.95 -1.28 -6.90
CA LEU A 38 -11.22 -0.63 -5.79
C LEU A 38 -11.12 -1.55 -4.57
N ARG A 39 -12.22 -2.24 -4.20
CA ARG A 39 -12.23 -3.22 -3.11
C ARG A 39 -11.31 -4.40 -3.38
N GLU A 40 -11.34 -4.95 -4.60
CA GLU A 40 -10.47 -6.06 -4.98
C GLU A 40 -8.99 -5.65 -4.94
N VAL A 41 -8.65 -4.48 -5.47
CA VAL A 41 -7.29 -3.93 -5.41
C VAL A 41 -6.85 -3.71 -3.97
N SER A 42 -7.71 -3.10 -3.14
CA SER A 42 -7.41 -2.86 -1.73
C SER A 42 -7.20 -4.18 -0.97
N ALA A 43 -8.06 -5.17 -1.15
CA ALA A 43 -7.94 -6.47 -0.50
C ALA A 43 -6.64 -7.19 -0.88
N ARG A 44 -6.28 -7.17 -2.18
CA ARG A 44 -5.02 -7.73 -2.66
C ARG A 44 -3.80 -6.98 -2.17
N ALA A 45 -3.88 -5.65 -2.11
CA ALA A 45 -2.77 -4.83 -1.64
C ALA A 45 -2.48 -5.10 -0.16
N HIS A 46 -3.53 -5.24 0.66
CA HIS A 46 -3.39 -5.64 2.06
C HIS A 46 -2.78 -7.03 2.18
N PHE A 47 -3.23 -7.99 1.35
CA PHE A 47 -2.64 -9.32 1.32
C PHE A 47 -1.14 -9.30 0.96
N PHE A 48 -0.72 -8.51 -0.02
CA PHE A 48 0.70 -8.38 -0.36
C PHE A 48 1.52 -7.67 0.72
N ALA A 49 0.95 -6.67 1.39
CA ALA A 49 1.58 -6.02 2.52
C ALA A 49 1.79 -6.99 3.69
N GLU A 50 0.79 -7.83 3.99
CA GLU A 50 0.92 -8.90 4.99
C GLU A 50 1.95 -9.95 4.58
N LEU A 51 1.95 -10.35 3.31
CA LEU A 51 2.92 -11.30 2.77
C LEU A 51 4.36 -10.78 2.90
N SER A 52 4.58 -9.47 2.74
CA SER A 52 5.89 -8.83 2.89
C SER A 52 6.47 -8.97 4.31
N LEU A 53 5.62 -9.11 5.34
CA LEU A 53 6.06 -9.29 6.73
C LEU A 53 6.74 -10.65 6.96
N LEU A 54 6.52 -11.62 6.06
CA LEU A 54 7.13 -12.94 6.14
C LEU A 54 8.57 -12.97 5.62
N ASP A 55 9.04 -11.88 5.00
CA ASP A 55 10.38 -11.78 4.45
C ASP A 55 11.15 -10.62 5.12
N TYR A 56 12.29 -10.96 5.72
CA TYR A 56 13.18 -10.00 6.37
C TYR A 56 13.66 -8.90 5.41
N TYR A 57 13.68 -9.16 4.11
CA TYR A 57 14.04 -8.19 3.07
C TYR A 57 13.26 -6.88 3.18
N PHE A 58 11.99 -6.91 3.61
CA PHE A 58 11.13 -5.72 3.69
C PHE A 58 11.21 -4.98 5.03
N VAL A 59 11.87 -5.53 6.06
CA VAL A 59 12.02 -4.88 7.37
C VAL A 59 12.70 -3.50 7.31
N PRO A 60 13.78 -3.27 6.53
CA PRO A 60 14.39 -1.94 6.41
C PRO A 60 13.63 -0.99 5.49
N GLU A 61 12.66 -1.48 4.72
CA GLU A 61 11.92 -0.67 3.76
C GLU A 61 10.87 0.21 4.44
N ARG A 62 10.58 1.36 3.84
CA ARG A 62 9.52 2.24 4.36
C ARG A 62 8.16 1.59 4.13
N ALA A 63 7.29 1.65 5.13
CA ALA A 63 5.92 1.15 5.04
C ALA A 63 5.14 1.73 3.84
N SER A 64 5.39 3.00 3.48
CA SER A 64 4.81 3.64 2.29
C SER A 64 5.31 3.05 0.96
N SER A 65 6.58 2.66 0.88
CA SER A 65 7.15 1.98 -0.29
C SER A 65 6.53 0.60 -0.49
N VAL A 66 6.39 -0.16 0.61
CA VAL A 66 5.74 -1.48 0.60
C VAL A 66 4.27 -1.36 0.19
N ALA A 67 3.56 -0.35 0.70
CA ALA A 67 2.17 -0.07 0.33
C ALA A 67 2.03 0.25 -1.17
N LEU A 68 2.87 1.14 -1.70
CA LEU A 68 2.85 1.52 -3.12
C LEU A 68 3.14 0.32 -4.03
N ALA A 69 4.16 -0.47 -3.72
CA ALA A 69 4.48 -1.69 -4.45
C ALA A 69 3.32 -2.71 -4.39
N SER A 70 2.69 -2.85 -3.23
CA SER A 70 1.55 -3.76 -3.03
C SER A 70 0.33 -3.36 -3.87
N ILE A 71 0.04 -2.06 -4.00
CA ILE A 71 -1.02 -1.54 -4.87
C ILE A 71 -0.70 -1.82 -6.34
N LEU A 72 0.54 -1.52 -6.78
CA LEU A 72 0.96 -1.76 -8.18
C LEU A 72 0.85 -3.24 -8.55
N ASN A 73 1.34 -4.14 -7.68
CA ASN A 73 1.23 -5.58 -7.86
C ASN A 73 -0.24 -6.05 -7.91
N SER A 74 -1.11 -5.40 -7.13
CA SER A 74 -2.54 -5.71 -7.12
C SER A 74 -3.22 -5.34 -8.42
N ILE A 75 -2.88 -4.18 -8.99
CA ILE A 75 -3.41 -3.72 -10.29
C ILE A 75 -2.94 -4.64 -11.42
N GLU A 76 -1.67 -5.04 -11.42
CA GLU A 76 -1.11 -5.95 -12.44
C GLU A 76 -1.70 -7.36 -12.36
N GLY A 77 -2.00 -7.85 -11.15
CA GLY A 77 -2.60 -9.16 -10.92
C GLY A 77 -4.11 -9.25 -11.21
N LEU A 78 -4.79 -8.14 -11.55
CA LEU A 78 -6.19 -8.18 -11.97
C LEU A 78 -6.28 -8.87 -13.34
N GLN A 79 -7.19 -9.83 -13.49
CA GLN A 79 -7.53 -10.44 -14.79
C GLN A 79 -8.37 -9.50 -15.66
N LEU A 80 -8.04 -8.21 -15.64
CA LEU A 80 -8.56 -7.23 -16.58
C LEU A 80 -7.89 -7.44 -17.94
N SER A 81 -8.49 -6.93 -19.02
CA SER A 81 -7.80 -6.96 -20.31
C SER A 81 -6.43 -6.25 -20.16
N SER A 82 -5.36 -6.80 -20.75
CA SER A 82 -3.97 -6.35 -20.52
C SER A 82 -3.77 -4.85 -20.76
N HIS A 83 -4.53 -4.27 -21.69
CA HIS A 83 -4.51 -2.83 -21.97
C HIS A 83 -5.17 -1.99 -20.87
N THR A 84 -6.15 -2.54 -20.16
CA THR A 84 -6.85 -1.83 -19.08
C THR A 84 -5.99 -1.78 -17.81
N SER A 85 -5.33 -2.88 -17.43
CA SER A 85 -4.46 -2.88 -16.23
C SER A 85 -3.26 -1.92 -16.39
N GLU A 86 -2.68 -1.86 -17.59
CA GLU A 86 -1.59 -0.93 -17.90
C GLU A 86 -2.03 0.54 -17.82
N GLY A 87 -3.19 0.88 -18.39
CA GLY A 87 -3.74 2.24 -18.30
C GLY A 87 -4.10 2.65 -16.86
N LEU A 88 -4.59 1.71 -16.04
CA LEU A 88 -4.86 1.96 -14.62
C LEU A 88 -3.59 2.20 -13.82
N ARG A 89 -2.55 1.41 -14.08
CA ARG A 89 -1.24 1.57 -13.44
C ARG A 89 -0.63 2.93 -13.78
N GLU A 90 -0.60 3.29 -15.06
CA GLU A 90 -0.08 4.58 -15.52
C GLU A 90 -0.89 5.74 -14.93
N GLY A 91 -2.22 5.65 -14.98
CA GLY A 91 -3.09 6.68 -14.41
C GLY A 91 -2.91 6.84 -12.90
N PHE A 92 -2.72 5.75 -12.16
CA PHE A 92 -2.39 5.79 -10.73
C PHE A 92 -1.05 6.49 -10.48
N LEU A 93 0.01 6.13 -11.22
CA LEU A 93 1.33 6.76 -11.07
C LEU A 93 1.27 8.27 -11.35
N LEU A 94 0.62 8.67 -12.45
CA LEU A 94 0.44 10.09 -12.79
C LEU A 94 -0.35 10.84 -11.70
N LYS A 95 -1.40 10.23 -11.14
CA LYS A 95 -2.19 10.84 -10.07
C LYS A 95 -1.37 11.00 -8.79
N THR A 96 -0.57 10.00 -8.43
CA THR A 96 0.32 10.06 -7.26
C THR A 96 1.39 11.13 -7.41
N GLU A 97 1.98 11.27 -8.61
CA GLU A 97 2.96 12.31 -8.91
C GLU A 97 2.35 13.71 -8.86
N GLN A 98 1.15 13.88 -9.41
CA GLN A 98 0.40 15.14 -9.34
C GLN A 98 0.16 15.57 -7.88
N VAL A 99 -0.36 14.66 -7.05
CA VAL A 99 -0.62 14.96 -5.64
C VAL A 99 0.68 15.27 -4.89
N ALA A 100 1.74 14.49 -5.12
CA ALA A 100 3.04 14.75 -4.51
C ALA A 100 3.66 16.09 -4.93
N SER A 101 3.37 16.56 -6.15
CA SER A 101 3.86 17.84 -6.68
C SER A 101 3.07 19.05 -6.18
N MET A 102 1.85 18.86 -5.65
CA MET A 102 1.02 19.93 -5.11
C MET A 102 1.43 20.37 -3.69
N ASP A 103 2.22 19.55 -2.99
CA ASP A 103 2.69 19.82 -1.62
C ASP A 103 3.98 20.65 -1.56
N TYR A 104 4.52 21.10 -2.71
CA TYR A 104 5.74 21.94 -2.84
C TYR A 104 5.46 23.34 -3.38
#